data_AF-A0A439R798-F1
#
_entry.id   AF-A0A439R798-F1
#
_cell.length_a   1.000
_cell.length_b   1.000
_cell.length_c   1.000
_cell.angle_alpha   90.00
_cell.angle_beta   90.00
_cell.angle_gamma   90.00
#
_symmetry.space_group_name_H-M   'P 1'
#
loop_
_entity.id
_entity.type
_entity.pdbx_description
1 polymer ?
#
loop_
_entity_poly.entity_id
_entity_poly.type
_entity_poly.pdbx_seq_one_letter_code
_entity_poly.pdbx_strand_id
1 'polypeptide(L)'
;CPLYTTEGGWLHIETEALVEDALAAKAKGFRGSKVKIGKPHGSEDLARLTAVRQAVGSSYEIMTDCNQGFSVDEAIRRAERLRDL
;
A
#
# COMPACT_ATOMS: atom_id res chain seq x y z
N CYS A 1 16.40 -11.31 9.72
CA CYS A 1 14.93 -11.14 9.83
C CYS A 1 14.53 -10.09 8.78
N PRO A 2 13.68 -10.40 7.79
CA PRO A 2 13.22 -9.39 6.84
C PRO A 2 12.43 -8.31 7.58
N LEU A 3 12.74 -7.04 7.30
CA LEU A 3 12.04 -5.88 7.86
C LEU A 3 11.16 -5.24 6.79
N TYR A 4 10.11 -4.56 7.24
CA TYR A 4 9.27 -3.69 6.43
C TYR A 4 9.17 -2.30 7.07
N THR A 5 8.82 -1.29 6.27
CA THR A 5 8.64 0.10 6.75
C THR A 5 7.18 0.54 6.62
N THR A 6 6.76 1.51 7.42
CA THR A 6 5.44 2.17 7.30
C THR A 6 5.58 3.69 7.09
N GLU A 7 6.80 4.23 7.14
CA GLU A 7 7.02 5.68 7.21
C GLU A 7 6.50 6.45 5.98
N GLY A 8 6.64 5.94 4.76
CA GLY A 8 6.06 6.57 3.56
C GLY A 8 4.61 6.16 3.27
N GLY A 9 4.01 5.30 4.07
CA GLY A 9 2.73 4.64 3.77
C GLY A 9 1.48 5.44 4.09
N TRP A 10 1.54 6.73 4.44
CA TRP A 10 0.39 7.45 4.99
C TRP A 10 -0.69 7.82 3.96
N LEU A 11 -1.94 7.98 4.42
CA LEU A 11 -3.10 8.28 3.55
C LEU A 11 -3.04 9.65 2.87
N HIS A 12 -2.41 10.63 3.50
CA HIS A 12 -2.30 12.00 2.98
C HIS A 12 -1.09 12.19 2.05
N ILE A 13 -0.22 11.18 1.91
CA ILE A 13 0.93 11.22 1.02
C ILE A 13 0.46 10.94 -0.40
N GLU A 14 0.87 11.82 -1.31
CA GLU A 14 0.63 11.72 -2.74
C GLU A 14 1.25 10.47 -3.35
N THR A 15 0.68 9.99 -4.46
CA THR A 15 1.05 8.70 -5.04
C THR A 15 2.52 8.65 -5.46
N GLU A 16 3.03 9.73 -6.04
CA GLU A 16 4.42 9.85 -6.50
C GLU A 16 5.40 9.71 -5.32
N ALA A 17 5.14 10.43 -4.22
CA ALA A 17 5.96 10.35 -3.01
C ALA A 17 5.89 8.97 -2.35
N LEU A 18 4.73 8.30 -2.39
CA LEU A 18 4.57 6.93 -1.91
C LEU A 18 5.42 5.94 -2.72
N VAL A 19 5.48 6.10 -4.04
CA VAL A 19 6.31 5.29 -4.94
C VAL A 19 7.79 5.52 -4.66
N GLU A 20 8.21 6.78 -4.55
CA GLU A 20 9.60 7.15 -4.24
C GLU A 20 10.07 6.56 -2.91
N ASP A 21 9.25 6.63 -1.86
CA ASP A 21 9.60 6.04 -0.56
C ASP A 21 9.70 4.51 -0.65
N ALA A 22 8.78 3.84 -1.34
CA ALA A 22 8.82 2.39 -1.50
C ALA A 22 10.08 1.92 -2.26
N LEU A 23 10.49 2.67 -3.29
CA LEU A 23 11.75 2.43 -4.00
C LEU A 23 12.97 2.68 -3.10
N ALA A 24 12.96 3.75 -2.32
CA ALA A 24 14.03 4.06 -1.38
C ALA A 24 14.15 3.00 -0.27
N ALA A 25 13.02 2.50 0.24
CA ALA A 25 12.98 1.42 1.22
C ALA A 25 13.54 0.12 0.64
N LYS A 26 13.14 -0.25 -0.58
CA LYS A 26 13.71 -1.40 -1.30
C LYS A 26 15.24 -1.26 -1.48
N ALA A 27 15.72 -0.07 -1.86
CA ALA A 27 17.15 0.21 -2.00
C ALA A 27 17.92 0.09 -0.67
N LYS A 28 17.28 0.43 0.46
CA LYS A 28 17.82 0.25 1.82
C LYS A 28 17.78 -1.21 2.32
N GLY A 29 17.26 -2.14 1.52
CA GLY A 29 17.22 -3.57 1.84
C GLY A 29 15.94 -4.02 2.57
N PHE A 30 14.92 -3.16 2.68
CA PHE A 30 13.61 -3.61 3.15
C PHE A 30 12.98 -4.56 2.13
N ARG A 31 12.19 -5.51 2.63
CA ARG A 31 11.48 -6.50 1.80
C ARG A 31 10.02 -6.14 1.56
N GLY A 32 9.51 -5.10 2.22
CA GLY A 32 8.14 -4.64 2.03
C GLY A 32 7.85 -3.29 2.68
N SER A 33 6.70 -2.74 2.33
CA SER A 33 6.14 -1.52 2.93
C SER A 33 4.68 -1.75 3.32
N LYS A 34 4.25 -1.07 4.39
CA LYS A 34 2.84 -1.00 4.78
C LYS A 34 2.24 0.34 4.36
N VAL A 35 1.10 0.30 3.68
CA VAL A 35 0.38 1.46 3.15
C VAL A 35 -1.00 1.56 3.79
N LYS A 36 -1.36 2.77 4.22
CA LYS A 36 -2.66 3.11 4.78
C LYS A 36 -3.69 3.23 3.65
N ILE A 37 -4.80 2.52 3.82
CA ILE A 37 -5.96 2.52 2.91
C ILE A 37 -7.20 3.04 3.64
N GLY A 38 -8.24 3.42 2.90
CA GLY A 38 -9.45 4.01 3.44
C GLY A 38 -9.78 5.38 2.86
N LYS A 39 -9.32 5.66 1.64
CA LYS A 39 -9.79 6.81 0.88
C LYS A 39 -11.31 6.74 0.64
N PRO A 40 -12.00 7.89 0.46
CA PRO A 40 -13.44 7.94 0.21
C PRO A 40 -13.88 6.94 -0.88
N HIS A 41 -13.14 6.84 -1.97
CA HIS A 41 -13.36 5.83 -3.00
C HIS A 41 -12.26 4.78 -3.05
N GLY A 42 -12.63 3.49 -3.03
CA GLY A 42 -11.64 2.40 -3.10
C GLY A 42 -10.90 2.28 -4.42
N SER A 43 -11.33 2.99 -5.46
CA SER A 43 -10.55 3.15 -6.69
C SER A 43 -9.28 3.98 -6.45
N GLU A 44 -9.30 4.93 -5.50
CA GLU A 44 -8.14 5.73 -5.14
C GLU A 44 -7.08 4.86 -4.45
N ASP A 45 -7.49 4.03 -3.50
CA ASP A 45 -6.57 3.08 -2.84
C ASP A 45 -5.97 2.10 -3.86
N LEU A 46 -6.79 1.56 -4.78
CA LEU A 46 -6.34 0.69 -5.85
C LEU A 46 -5.31 1.38 -6.76
N ALA A 47 -5.58 2.61 -7.20
CA ALA A 47 -4.68 3.36 -8.07
C ALA A 47 -3.32 3.61 -7.40
N ARG A 48 -3.33 4.02 -6.12
CA ARG A 48 -2.11 4.24 -5.32
C ARG A 48 -1.29 2.96 -5.19
N LEU A 49 -1.92 1.86 -4.80
CA LEU A 49 -1.23 0.58 -4.60
C LEU A 49 -0.75 -0.03 -5.92
N THR A 50 -1.50 0.16 -7.01
CA THR A 50 -1.08 -0.25 -8.36
C THR A 50 0.21 0.45 -8.77
N ALA A 51 0.29 1.77 -8.57
CA ALA A 51 1.50 2.53 -8.88
C ALA A 51 2.72 2.04 -8.09
N VAL A 52 2.54 1.77 -6.78
CA VAL A 52 3.60 1.19 -5.94
C VAL A 52 4.01 -0.18 -6.45
N ARG A 53 3.05 -1.08 -6.71
CA ARG A 53 3.31 -2.43 -7.21
C ARG A 53 4.11 -2.41 -8.52
N GLN A 54 3.72 -1.56 -9.47
CA GLN A 54 4.40 -1.41 -10.75
C GLN A 54 5.86 -0.95 -10.57
N ALA A 55 6.13 -0.05 -9.63
CA ALA A 55 7.47 0.45 -9.38
C ALA A 55 8.37 -0.55 -8.63
N VAL A 56 7.86 -1.20 -7.60
CA VAL A 56 8.66 -2.09 -6.73
C VAL A 56 8.79 -3.52 -7.26
N GLY A 57 7.91 -3.94 -8.17
CA GLY A 57 7.86 -5.29 -8.73
C GLY A 57 7.19 -6.31 -7.82
N SER A 58 7.04 -7.55 -8.30
CA SER A 58 6.29 -8.63 -7.63
C SER A 58 7.00 -9.21 -6.40
N SER A 59 8.32 -9.05 -6.28
CA SER A 59 9.11 -9.63 -5.19
C SER A 59 9.13 -8.78 -3.91
N TYR A 60 8.42 -7.65 -3.88
CA TYR A 60 8.38 -6.71 -2.76
C TYR A 60 7.00 -6.77 -2.10
N GLU A 61 6.95 -6.99 -0.80
CA GLU A 61 5.68 -7.16 -0.09
C GLU A 61 4.99 -5.80 0.12
N ILE A 62 3.69 -5.75 -0.16
CA ILE A 62 2.87 -4.56 0.07
C ILE A 62 1.76 -4.95 1.03
N MET A 63 1.82 -4.43 2.25
CA MET A 63 0.78 -4.65 3.26
C MET A 63 -0.16 -3.45 3.30
N THR A 64 -1.44 -3.70 3.52
CA THR A 64 -2.46 -2.65 3.65
C THR A 64 -3.01 -2.56 5.06
N ASP A 65 -3.30 -1.34 5.53
CA ASP A 65 -3.82 -1.11 6.89
C ASP A 65 -4.90 -0.02 6.84
N CYS A 66 -6.13 -0.38 7.23
CA CYS A 66 -7.29 0.51 7.26
C CYS A 66 -7.60 1.07 8.67
N ASN A 67 -6.77 0.77 9.68
CA ASN A 67 -6.97 1.25 11.05
C ASN A 67 -8.39 1.04 11.63
N GLN A 68 -8.97 -0.15 11.43
CA GLN A 68 -10.33 -0.47 11.89
C GLN A 68 -11.44 0.41 11.25
N GLY A 69 -11.13 1.17 10.21
CA GLY A 69 -12.03 2.15 9.60
C GLY A 69 -13.16 1.57 8.73
N PHE A 70 -13.21 0.25 8.54
CA PHE A 70 -14.19 -0.41 7.67
C PHE A 70 -15.22 -1.21 8.46
N SER A 71 -16.47 -1.17 8.01
CA SER A 71 -17.45 -2.20 8.35
C SER A 71 -17.08 -3.53 7.69
N VAL A 72 -17.68 -4.63 8.13
CA VAL A 72 -17.43 -5.97 7.57
C VAL A 72 -17.62 -6.00 6.05
N ASP A 73 -18.75 -5.47 5.56
CA ASP A 73 -19.03 -5.49 4.12
C ASP A 73 -18.05 -4.61 3.32
N GLU A 74 -17.61 -3.49 3.88
CA GLU A 74 -16.63 -2.63 3.23
C GLU A 74 -15.25 -3.28 3.21
N ALA A 75 -14.86 -3.95 4.30
CA ALA A 75 -13.60 -4.69 4.37
C ALA A 75 -13.55 -5.80 3.31
N ILE A 76 -14.66 -6.56 3.13
CA ILE A 76 -14.75 -7.59 2.09
C ILE A 76 -14.62 -6.96 0.71
N ARG A 77 -15.40 -5.91 0.39
CA ARG A 77 -15.34 -5.24 -0.92
C ARG A 77 -13.95 -4.67 -1.22
N ARG A 78 -13.27 -4.08 -0.23
CA ARG A 78 -11.92 -3.53 -0.38
C ARG A 78 -10.91 -4.65 -0.59
N ALA A 79 -10.99 -5.75 0.17
CA ALA A 79 -10.11 -6.90 0.01
C ALA A 79 -10.24 -7.54 -1.38
N GLU A 80 -11.46 -7.75 -1.87
CA GLU A 80 -11.70 -8.28 -3.23
C GLU A 80 -11.09 -7.38 -4.30
N ARG A 81 -11.23 -6.06 -4.16
CA ARG A 81 -10.67 -5.09 -5.12
C ARG A 81 -9.14 -5.12 -5.19
N LEU A 82 -8.48 -5.46 -4.09
CA LEU A 82 -7.01 -5.42 -3.98
C LEU A 82 -6.37 -6.81 -4.19
N ARG A 83 -7.17 -7.85 -4.45
CA ARG A 83 -6.73 -9.26 -4.48
C ARG A 83 -5.62 -9.53 -5.50
N ASP A 84 -5.68 -8.91 -6.67
CA ASP A 84 -4.80 -9.23 -7.81
C ASP A 84 -3.59 -8.29 -7.91
N LEU A 85 -3.30 -7.50 -6.87
CA LEU A 85 -2.12 -6.64 -6.76
C LEU A 85 -0.87 -7.41 -6.31
#